data_AF-A0A6M3XYQ1-F1
#
_entry.id   AF-A0A6M3XYQ1-F1
#
_cell.length_a   1.000
_cell.length_b   1.000
_cell.length_c   1.000
_cell.angle_alpha   90.00
_cell.angle_beta   90.00
_cell.angle_gamma   90.00
#
_symmetry.space_group_name_H-M   'P 1'
#
loop_
_entity.id
_entity.type
_entity.pdbx_description
1 polymer ?
#
loop_
_entity_poly.entity_id
_entity_poly.type
_entity_poly.pdbx_seq_one_letter_code
_entity_poly.pdbx_strand_id
1 'polypeptide(L)' 'MTEVEKSVRHRINVSISVKGIKTYDCTVDMLNASMEEALIESDKLVAELDKRYPVQVEEAKEFKK' A
#
# COMPACT_ATOMS: atom_id res chain seq x y z
N MET A 1 9.87 -16.09 -29.90
CA MET A 1 8.87 -15.76 -28.87
C MET A 1 9.38 -14.52 -28.19
N THR A 2 8.76 -13.37 -28.45
CA THR A 2 9.18 -12.08 -27.91
C THR A 2 8.78 -12.01 -26.43
N GLU A 3 9.77 -11.94 -25.54
CA GLU A 3 9.53 -11.65 -24.11
C GLU A 3 8.90 -10.26 -24.01
N VAL A 4 7.66 -10.20 -23.53
CA VAL A 4 6.99 -8.93 -23.23
C VAL A 4 7.58 -8.42 -21.93
N GLU A 5 8.49 -7.45 -21.99
CA GLU A 5 9.01 -6.76 -20.81
C GLU A 5 7.84 -6.12 -20.06
N LYS A 6 7.42 -6.73 -18.95
CA LYS A 6 6.42 -6.16 -18.04
C LYS A 6 7.10 -5.07 -17.21
N SER A 7 6.92 -3.82 -17.60
CA SER A 7 7.29 -2.67 -16.78
C SER A 7 6.13 -2.35 -15.84
N VAL A 8 6.41 -2.35 -14.53
CA VAL A 8 5.45 -1.97 -13.49
C VAL A 8 6.03 -0.80 -12.69
N ARG A 9 5.29 0.28 -12.60
CA ARG A 9 5.65 1.45 -11.80
C ARG A 9 4.62 1.65 -10.69
N HIS A 10 5.12 1.74 -9.47
CA HIS A 10 4.32 2.06 -8.29
C HIS A 10 4.59 3.49 -7.85
N ARG A 11 3.52 4.26 -7.61
CA ARG A 11 3.59 5.56 -6.93
C ARG A 11 2.72 5.48 -5.68
N ILE A 12 3.32 5.79 -4.53
CA ILE A 12 2.70 5.56 -3.23
C ILE A 12 2.86 6.81 -2.38
N ASN A 13 1.77 7.31 -1.83
CA ASN A 13 1.78 8.30 -0.77
C ASN A 13 1.15 7.69 0.48
N VAL A 14 1.87 7.76 1.59
CA VAL A 14 1.46 7.18 2.87
C VAL A 14 1.29 8.31 3.87
N SER A 15 0.10 8.38 4.46
CA SER A 15 -0.20 9.28 5.57
C SER A 15 -0.72 8.48 6.76
N ILE A 16 -0.12 8.70 7.92
CA ILE A 16 -0.54 8.09 9.18
C ILE A 16 -0.87 9.23 10.14
N SER A 17 -2.14 9.34 10.52
CA SER A 17 -2.56 10.35 11.50
C SER A 17 -2.13 9.97 12.91
N VAL A 18 -2.06 10.96 13.80
CA VAL A 18 -1.83 10.76 15.25
C VAL A 18 -2.90 9.90 15.93
N LYS A 19 -4.08 9.74 15.29
CA LYS A 19 -5.17 8.87 15.76
C LYS A 19 -5.07 7.45 15.21
N GLY A 20 -4.00 7.13 14.48
CA GLY A 20 -3.76 5.82 13.90
C GLY A 20 -4.54 5.52 12.61
N ILE A 21 -5.26 6.49 12.04
CA ILE A 21 -5.88 6.33 10.71
C ILE A 21 -4.78 6.30 9.66
N LYS A 22 -4.77 5.23 8.85
CA LYS A 22 -3.86 5.03 7.73
C LYS A 22 -4.56 5.41 6.43
N THR A 23 -3.90 6.20 5.59
CA THR A 23 -4.37 6.54 4.26
C THR A 23 -3.28 6.21 3.26
N TYR A 24 -3.63 5.35 2.30
CA TYR A 24 -2.77 4.94 1.22
C TYR A 24 -3.35 5.48 -0.09
N ASP A 25 -2.60 6.36 -0.75
CA ASP A 25 -2.88 6.75 -2.12
C ASP A 25 -1.88 6.03 -3.03
N CYS A 26 -2.36 5.03 -3.74
CA CYS A 26 -1.57 4.10 -4.54
C CYS A 26 -1.95 4.22 -6.01
N THR A 27 -0.96 4.39 -6.87
CA THR A 27 -1.10 4.26 -8.32
C THR A 27 -0.21 3.12 -8.81
N VAL A 28 -0.82 2.15 -9.47
CA VAL A 28 -0.14 1.06 -10.17
C VAL A 28 -0.25 1.33 -11.67
N ASP A 29 0.89 1.53 -12.31
CA ASP A 29 0.99 1.72 -13.76
C ASP A 29 1.66 0.48 -14.36
N MET A 30 0.93 -0.25 -15.20
CA MET A 30 1.37 -1.52 -15.78
C MET A 30 1.23 -1.47 -17.30
N LEU A 31 2.34 -1.72 -18.00
CA LEU A 31 2.33 -1.83 -19.45
C LEU A 31 1.85 -3.23 -19.88
N ASN A 32 1.02 -3.30 -20.92
CA ASN A 32 0.51 -4.56 -21.51
C ASN A 32 -0.24 -5.45 -20.51
N ALA A 33 -0.96 -4.86 -19.55
CA ALA A 33 -1.76 -5.58 -18.58
C ALA A 33 -3.26 -5.31 -18.75
N SER A 34 -4.06 -6.28 -18.34
CA SER A 34 -5.51 -6.10 -18.19
C SER A 34 -5.85 -5.28 -16.95
N MET A 35 -7.05 -4.73 -16.93
CA MET A 35 -7.60 -4.02 -15.76
C MET A 35 -7.66 -4.93 -14.52
N GLU A 36 -8.01 -6.20 -14.70
CA GLU A 36 -8.07 -7.17 -13.60
C GLU A 36 -6.70 -7.42 -12.98
N GLU A 37 -5.65 -7.58 -13.80
CA GLU A 37 -4.28 -7.70 -13.30
C GLU A 37 -3.87 -6.45 -12.50
N ALA A 38 -4.22 -5.25 -12.98
CA ALA A 38 -3.88 -3.99 -12.31
C ALA A 38 -4.57 -3.85 -10.95
N LEU A 39 -5.83 -4.25 -10.85
CA LEU A 39 -6.58 -4.25 -9.59
C LEU A 39 -6.00 -5.24 -8.59
N ILE A 40 -5.70 -6.47 -9.02
CA ILE A 40 -5.08 -7.49 -8.17
C ILE A 40 -3.73 -7.01 -7.63
N GLU A 41 -2.92 -6.36 -8.47
CA GLU A 41 -1.62 -5.84 -8.04
C GLU A 41 -1.77 -4.65 -7.09
N SER A 42 -2.76 -3.79 -7.31
CA SER A 42 -3.12 -2.70 -6.38
C SER A 42 -3.52 -3.23 -5.01
N ASP A 43 -4.37 -4.26 -4.94
CA ASP A 43 -4.82 -4.86 -3.68
C ASP A 43 -3.65 -5.50 -2.92
N LYS A 44 -2.76 -6.22 -3.62
CA LYS A 44 -1.52 -6.75 -3.03
C LYS A 44 -0.64 -5.64 -2.47
N LEU A 45 -0.51 -4.53 -3.20
CA LEU A 45 0.30 -3.40 -2.76
C LEU A 45 -0.24 -2.80 -1.47
N VAL A 46 -1.56 -2.57 -1.38
CA VAL A 46 -2.20 -2.07 -0.17
C VAL A 46 -1.99 -3.03 1.00
N ALA A 47 -2.16 -4.34 0.79
CA ALA A 47 -1.93 -5.36 1.82
C ALA A 47 -0.47 -5.36 2.33
N GLU A 48 0.50 -5.14 1.45
CA GLU A 48 1.91 -5.08 1.83
C GLU A 48 2.27 -3.77 2.55
N LEU A 49 1.66 -2.65 2.15
CA LEU A 49 1.79 -1.37 2.84
C LEU A 49 1.19 -1.43 4.25
N ASP A 50 0.12 -2.18 4.44
CA ASP A 50 -0.51 -2.38 5.75
C ASP A 50 0.44 -3.04 6.75
N LYS A 51 1.17 -4.08 6.31
CA LYS A 51 2.20 -4.77 7.10
C LYS A 51 3.42 -3.88 7.35
N ARG A 52 3.85 -3.13 6.34
CA ARG A 52 5.07 -2.32 6.38
C ARG A 52 4.93 -1.10 7.31
N TYR A 53 3.72 -0.55 7.41
CA TYR A 53 3.41 0.62 8.22
C TYR A 53 2.39 0.25 9.31
N PRO A 54 2.81 -0.48 10.36
CA PRO A 54 1.94 -0.79 11.48
C PRO A 54 1.57 0.50 12.21
N VAL A 55 0.33 0.56 12.70
CA VAL A 55 -0.11 1.69 13.52
C VAL A 55 0.71 1.65 14.80
N GLN A 56 1.62 2.60 14.96
CA GLN A 56 2.20 2.92 16.25
C GLN A 56 1.12 3.68 17.03
N VAL A 57 0.08 2.95 17.45
CA VAL A 57 -0.70 3.43 18.59
C VAL A 57 0.34 3.39 19.69
N GLU A 58 0.87 4.54 20.10
CA GLU A 58 1.50 4.60 21.41
C GLU A 58 0.53 3.88 22.33
N GLU A 59 0.94 2.72 22.86
CA GLU A 59 0.20 2.06 23.92
C GLU A 59 -0.13 3.20 24.87
N ALA A 60 -1.42 3.54 24.95
CA ALA A 60 -1.91 4.45 25.97
C ALA A 60 -1.61 3.69 27.26
N LYS A 61 -0.36 3.86 27.75
CA LYS A 61 0.10 3.32 29.01
C LYS A 61 -0.96 3.81 29.96
N GLU A 62 -1.75 2.87 30.47
CA GLU A 62 -2.65 3.05 31.59
C GLU A 62 -1.82 3.71 32.69
N PHE A 63 -1.79 5.04 32.69
CA PHE A 63 -1.30 5.81 33.82
C PHE A 63 -2.41 5.70 34.85
N LYS A 64 -2.40 4.57 35.57
CA LYS A 64 -3.06 4.47 36.86
C LYS A 64 -2.53 5.62 37.71
N LYS A 65 -3.43 6.53 38.08
CA LYS A 65 -3.22 7.44 39.20
C LYS A 65 -4.41 7.30 40.14
#